data_AF-A0ABD0N3N0-F1
#
_entry.id   AF-A0ABD0N3N0-F1
#
_cell.length_a   1.000
_cell.length_b   1.000
_cell.length_c   1.000
_cell.angle_alpha   90.00
_cell.angle_beta   90.00
_cell.angle_gamma   90.00
#
_symmetry.space_group_name_H-M   'P 1'
#
loop_
_entity.id
_entity.type
_entity.pdbx_description
1 polymer ?
#
loop_
_entity_poly.entity_id
_entity_poly.type
_entity_poly.pdbx_seq_one_letter_code
_entity_poly.pdbx_strand_id
1 'polypeptide(L)' 'PDIDFYELFNNPYTPAPDPTPMLPPVGVQATVLSHDTVKVSWADNSLAKNQKITDSRYYTIRWKTNIPANTKYK' A
#
# COMPACT_ATOMS: atom_id res chain seq x y z
N PRO A 1 -32.72 35.05 -14.73
CA PRO A 1 -32.72 34.12 -13.57
C PRO A 1 -31.53 34.46 -12.67
N ASP A 2 -31.81 35.05 -11.51
CA ASP A 2 -30.78 35.46 -10.55
C ASP A 2 -30.21 34.21 -9.87
N ILE A 3 -28.91 34.00 -10.00
CA ILE A 3 -28.18 32.93 -9.32
C ILE A 3 -28.04 33.36 -7.87
N ASP A 4 -28.72 32.67 -6.96
CA ASP A 4 -28.63 32.95 -5.54
C ASP A 4 -27.27 32.48 -4.99
N PHE A 5 -26.35 33.42 -4.86
CA PHE A 5 -25.01 33.17 -4.36
C PHE A 5 -24.99 32.73 -2.89
N TYR A 6 -26.05 32.95 -2.10
CA TYR A 6 -26.09 32.50 -0.70
C TYR A 6 -26.12 30.98 -0.57
N GLU A 7 -26.74 30.25 -1.50
CA GLU A 7 -26.75 28.78 -1.46
C GLU A 7 -25.38 28.16 -1.78
N LEU A 8 -24.56 28.84 -2.60
CA LEU A 8 -23.22 28.37 -2.98
C LEU A 8 -22.22 28.38 -1.80
N PHE A 9 -22.36 29.34 -0.88
CA PHE A 9 -21.44 29.50 0.25
C PHE A 9 -21.90 28.83 1.55
N ASN A 10 -23.18 28.47 1.66
CA ASN A 10 -23.76 27.85 2.86
C ASN A 10 -23.92 26.33 2.77
N ASN A 11 -23.33 25.69 1.76
CA ASN A 11 -23.37 24.24 1.69
C ASN A 11 -22.66 23.67 2.94
N PRO A 12 -23.34 22.91 3.81
CA PRO A 12 -22.76 22.43 5.05
C PRO A 12 -21.50 21.62 4.72
N TYR A 13 -20.37 22.04 5.30
CA TYR A 13 -19.10 21.32 5.13
C TYR A 13 -19.31 19.89 5.61
N THR A 14 -19.42 18.96 4.67
CA THR A 14 -19.56 17.55 4.98
C THR A 14 -18.13 17.01 4.98
N PRO A 15 -17.55 16.65 6.14
CA PRO A 15 -16.22 16.08 6.17
C PRO A 15 -16.21 14.85 5.26
N ALA A 16 -15.22 14.75 4.38
CA ALA A 16 -14.99 13.50 3.67
C ALA A 16 -14.79 12.39 4.72
N PRO A 17 -15.41 11.22 4.56
CA PRO A 17 -15.20 10.13 5.49
C PRO A 17 -13.71 9.79 5.56
N ASP A 18 -13.21 9.53 6.78
CA ASP A 18 -11.83 9.09 6.97
C ASP A 18 -11.55 7.87 6.09
N PRO A 19 -10.38 7.80 5.44
CA PRO A 19 -10.06 6.70 4.56
C PRO A 19 -10.09 5.39 5.36
N THR A 20 -10.93 4.46 4.92
CA THR A 20 -11.01 3.13 5.52
C THR A 20 -9.63 2.44 5.43
N PRO A 21 -9.20 1.70 6.46
CA PRO A 21 -7.93 0.98 6.43
C PRO A 21 -7.82 0.09 5.19
N MET A 22 -6.69 0.13 4.51
CA MET A 22 -6.44 -0.74 3.35
C MET A 22 -6.24 -2.19 3.79
N LEU A 23 -6.69 -3.14 2.97
CA LEU A 23 -6.39 -4.55 3.17
C LEU A 23 -4.88 -4.79 3.06
N PRO A 24 -4.29 -5.63 3.93
CA PRO A 24 -2.87 -5.95 3.82
C PRO A 24 -2.59 -6.76 2.55
N PRO A 25 -1.41 -6.58 1.92
CA PRO A 25 -0.96 -7.44 0.85
C PRO A 25 -0.92 -8.92 1.24
N VAL A 26 -1.16 -9.80 0.29
CA VAL A 26 -1.18 -11.26 0.47
C VAL A 26 -0.14 -11.96 -0.40
N GLY A 27 0.19 -13.20 -0.04
CA GLY A 27 1.02 -14.06 -0.87
C GLY A 27 2.44 -13.52 -1.11
N VAL A 28 3.07 -12.96 -0.07
CA VAL A 28 4.44 -12.45 -0.17
C VAL A 28 5.39 -13.58 -0.53
N GLN A 29 6.13 -13.40 -1.62
CA GLN A 29 7.17 -14.30 -2.10
C GLN A 29 8.51 -13.56 -2.18
N ALA A 30 9.60 -14.28 -1.93
CA ALA A 30 10.96 -13.77 -2.04
C ALA A 30 11.79 -14.69 -2.94
N THR A 31 12.46 -14.11 -3.93
CA THR A 31 13.32 -14.83 -4.87
C THR A 31 14.72 -14.24 -4.81
N VAL A 32 15.72 -15.09 -4.52
CA VAL A 32 17.13 -14.70 -4.51
C VAL A 32 17.60 -14.53 -5.96
N LEU A 33 18.19 -13.38 -6.27
CA LEU A 33 18.76 -13.08 -7.59
C LEU A 33 20.30 -13.18 -7.58
N SER A 34 20.93 -12.76 -6.48
CA SER A 34 22.37 -12.80 -6.25
C SER A 34 22.67 -12.96 -4.76
N HIS A 35 23.95 -12.93 -4.39
CA HIS A 35 24.37 -13.03 -2.99
C HIS A 35 23.92 -11.85 -2.11
N ASP A 36 23.53 -10.72 -2.71
CA ASP A 36 23.13 -9.48 -2.03
C ASP A 36 21.74 -8.95 -2.45
N THR A 37 21.10 -9.58 -3.44
CA THR A 37 19.85 -9.08 -4.02
C THR A 37 18.73 -10.12 -3.91
N VAL A 38 17.60 -9.68 -3.34
CA VAL A 38 16.36 -10.45 -3.24
C VAL A 38 15.22 -9.64 -3.84
N LYS A 39 14.47 -10.26 -4.76
CA LYS A 39 13.22 -9.71 -5.29
C LYS A 39 12.07 -10.13 -4.37
N VAL A 40 11.26 -9.17 -3.93
CA VAL A 40 10.04 -9.42 -3.16
C VAL A 40 8.82 -9.11 -4.03
N SER A 41 7.83 -9.99 -4.04
CA SER A 41 6.56 -9.80 -4.75
C SER A 41 5.38 -10.18 -3.88
N TRP A 42 4.25 -9.50 -4.06
CA TRP A 42 3.00 -9.74 -3.34
C TRP A 42 1.82 -9.42 -4.27
N ALA A 43 0.61 -9.79 -3.85
CA ALA A 43 -0.63 -9.36 -4.47
C ALA A 43 -1.42 -8.45 -3.52
N ASP A 44 -2.16 -7.50 -4.09
CA ASP A 44 -3.10 -6.63 -3.40
C ASP A 44 -4.52 -6.94 -3.90
N ASN A 45 -5.36 -7.45 -2.99
CA ASN A 45 -6.73 -7.84 -3.29
C ASN A 45 -7.68 -6.65 -3.48
N SER A 46 -7.24 -5.44 -3.12
CA SER A 46 -7.99 -4.22 -3.41
C SER A 46 -7.71 -3.66 -4.81
N LEU A 47 -6.74 -4.23 -5.54
CA LEU A 47 -6.47 -3.92 -6.95
C LEU A 47 -7.25 -4.84 -7.90
N ALA A 48 -7.40 -4.41 -9.14
CA ALA A 48 -7.93 -5.25 -10.22
C ALA A 48 -7.04 -6.48 -10.48
N LYS A 49 -7.56 -7.48 -11.20
CA LYS A 49 -6.86 -8.76 -11.46
C LYS A 49 -5.46 -8.61 -12.07
N ASN A 50 -5.20 -7.54 -12.82
CA ASN A 50 -3.91 -7.25 -13.43
C ASN A 50 -2.93 -6.54 -12.49
N GLN A 51 -3.30 -6.28 -11.23
CA GLN A 51 -2.46 -5.63 -10.22
C GLN A 51 -1.95 -4.24 -10.62
N LYS A 52 -2.71 -3.53 -11.48
CA LYS A 52 -2.38 -2.16 -11.87
C LYS A 52 -2.80 -1.18 -10.77
N ILE A 53 -1.85 -0.40 -10.27
CA ILE A 53 -2.11 0.71 -9.36
C ILE A 53 -2.64 1.89 -10.15
N THR A 54 -3.76 2.46 -9.71
CA THR A 54 -4.44 3.61 -10.35
C THR A 54 -4.66 4.78 -9.39
N ASP A 55 -4.19 4.67 -8.17
CA ASP A 55 -4.28 5.68 -7.11
C ASP A 55 -2.89 5.96 -6.52
N SER A 56 -2.83 6.77 -5.45
CA SER A 56 -1.58 7.24 -4.83
C SER A 56 -1.11 6.36 -3.67
N ARG A 57 -1.34 5.03 -3.72
CA ARG A 57 -0.87 4.12 -2.65
C ARG A 57 0.64 3.86 -2.72
N TYR A 58 1.23 3.57 -1.57
CA TYR A 58 2.63 3.16 -1.44
C TYR A 58 2.75 1.95 -0.51
N TYR A 59 3.79 1.14 -0.71
CA TYR A 59 4.07 -0.03 0.12
C TYR A 59 5.37 0.16 0.90
N THR A 60 5.39 -0.31 2.14
CA THR A 60 6.60 -0.38 2.96
C THR A 60 7.01 -1.83 3.13
N ILE A 61 8.24 -2.15 2.75
CA ILE A 61 8.83 -3.48 2.95
C ILE A 61 9.78 -3.40 4.14
N ARG A 62 9.65 -4.32 5.09
CA ARG A 62 10.57 -4.46 6.22
C ARG A 62 11.17 -5.85 6.21
N TRP A 63 12.50 -5.95 6.26
CA TRP A 63 13.22 -7.21 6.30
C TRP A 63 14.20 -7.21 7.47
N LYS A 64 14.58 -8.42 7.90
CA LYS A 64 15.68 -8.66 8.83
C LYS A 64 16.28 -10.02 8.51
N THR A 65 17.57 -10.18 8.76
CA THR A 65 18.17 -11.49 8.76
C THR A 65 17.82 -12.23 10.06
N ASN A 66 17.65 -13.55 9.97
CA ASN A 66 17.53 -14.41 11.14
C ASN A 66 18.76 -15.30 11.17
N ILE A 67 19.88 -14.75 11.66
CA ILE A 67 21.12 -15.51 11.87
C ILE A 67 21.14 -15.91 13.34
N PRO A 68 21.01 -17.21 13.66
CA PRO A 68 21.22 -17.70 15.02
C PRO A 68 22.61 -17.32 15.52
N ALA A 69 22.73 -16.98 16.81
CA ALA A 69 24.02 -16.62 17.43
C ALA A 69 25.10 -17.71 17.29
N ASN A 70 24.70 -18.95 17.01
CA ASN A 70 25.58 -20.11 16.91
C ASN A 70 25.96 -20.47 15.46
N THR A 71 25.58 -19.66 14.46
CA THR A 71 25.97 -19.91 13.07
C THR A 71 27.47 -19.70 12.91
N LYS A 72 28.23 -20.79 12.92
CA LYS A 72 29.60 -20.80 12.40
C LYS A 72 29.52 -20.83 10.88
N TYR A 73 30.07 -19.81 10.23
CA TYR A 73 30.29 -19.83 8.79
C TYR A 73 31.14 -21.07 8.45
N LYS A 74 30.69 -21.85 7.47
CA LYS A 74 31.40 -23.04 6.97
C LYS A 74 32.34 -22.64 5.84
#